data_AF-A0A3N5VGV3-F1
#
_entry.id   AF-A0A3N5VGV3-F1
#
_cell.length_a   1.000
_cell.length_b   1.000
_cell.length_c   1.000
_cell.angle_alpha   90.00
_cell.angle_beta   90.00
_cell.angle_gamma   90.00
#
_symmetry.space_group_name_H-M   'P 1'
#
loop_
_entity.id
_entity.type
_entity.pdbx_description
1 polymer ?
#
loop_
_entity_poly.entity_id
_entity_poly.type
_entity_poly.pdbx_seq_one_letter_code
_entity_poly.pdbx_strand_id
1 'polypeptide(L)' 'MIIRFPSFVAVMVFSCFVATFPASGGQGADSPLLINELMAANATTIRDPQNQYDDWIELRNAGTQSVNVGGMYL' A
#
# COMPACT_ATOMS: atom_id res chain seq x y z
N MET A 1 -6.51 1.40 -6.25
CA MET A 1 -7.72 0.66 -5.82
C MET A 1 -7.79 0.80 -4.31
N ILE A 2 -8.89 1.32 -3.76
CA ILE A 2 -9.06 1.58 -2.32
C ILE A 2 -9.73 0.33 -1.70
N ILE A 3 -9.05 -0.32 -0.75
CA ILE A 3 -9.58 -1.49 -0.02
C ILE A 3 -9.97 -1.02 1.38
N ARG A 4 -11.25 -1.17 1.75
CA ARG A 4 -11.83 -0.70 3.03
C ARG A 4 -11.66 -1.77 4.12
N PHE A 5 -11.28 -1.38 5.33
CA PHE A 5 -11.21 -2.27 6.51
C PHE A 5 -12.15 -1.80 7.63
N PRO A 6 -12.72 -2.72 8.44
CA PRO A 6 -13.39 -2.37 9.68
C PRO A 6 -12.34 -1.97 10.74
N SER A 7 -12.51 -0.78 11.29
CA SER A 7 -11.56 -0.02 12.09
C SER A 7 -11.10 -0.72 13.37
N PHE A 8 -9.94 -1.39 13.31
CA PHE A 8 -9.13 -1.72 14.47
C PHE A 8 -7.65 -1.56 14.08
N VAL A 9 -6.91 -0.74 14.83
CA VAL A 9 -5.46 -0.39 14.75
C VAL A 9 -5.15 0.96 14.10
N ALA A 10 -4.59 1.89 14.89
CA ALA A 10 -4.15 3.22 14.47
C ALA A 10 -2.70 3.19 13.96
N VAL A 11 -2.47 3.62 12.71
CA VAL A 11 -1.13 3.91 12.17
C VAL A 11 -1.19 5.28 11.50
N MET A 12 -0.34 6.20 11.96
CA MET A 12 -0.24 7.58 11.49
C MET A 12 0.69 7.64 10.27
N VAL A 13 0.28 8.33 9.21
CA VAL A 13 1.04 8.51 7.97
C VAL A 13 2.34 9.27 8.25
N PHE A 14 3.48 8.64 7.99
CA PHE A 14 4.77 9.31 7.90
C PHE A 14 5.51 8.80 6.66
N SER A 15 5.29 9.46 5.52
CA SER A 15 6.03 9.15 4.30
C SER A 15 7.43 9.77 4.42
N CYS A 16 8.40 9.01 4.91
CA CYS A 16 9.82 9.27 4.67
C CYS A 16 10.67 8.04 5.07
N PHE A 17 10.94 7.15 4.11
CA PHE A 17 12.27 6.57 3.93
C PHE A 17 12.33 5.96 2.52
N VAL A 18 12.94 6.66 1.57
CA VAL A 18 13.40 6.02 0.33
C VAL A 18 14.59 5.16 0.72
N ALA A 19 14.35 3.87 1.00
CA ALA A 19 15.42 2.89 0.98
C ALA A 19 15.79 2.67 -0.49
N THR A 20 16.78 3.41 -0.99
CA THR A 20 17.42 3.09 -2.26
C THR A 20 18.17 1.78 -2.09
N PHE A 21 17.52 0.65 -2.35
CA PHE A 21 18.21 -0.63 -2.42
C PHE A 21 18.91 -0.71 -3.77
N PRO A 22 20.27 -0.76 -3.83
CA PRO A 22 20.94 -1.03 -5.08
C PRO A 22 20.51 -2.42 -5.54
N ALA A 23 20.06 -2.52 -6.79
CA ALA A 23 19.76 -3.80 -7.41
C ALA A 23 21.07 -4.58 -7.63
N SER A 24 21.59 -5.21 -6.58
CA SER A 24 22.59 -6.28 -6.72
C SER A 24 21.83 -7.59 -6.88
N GLY A 25 21.92 -8.17 -8.08
CA GLY A 25 21.23 -9.40 -8.43
C GLY A 25 21.46 -10.54 -7.43
N GLY A 26 20.34 -11.16 -7.04
CA GLY A 26 20.27 -12.50 -6.46
C GLY A 26 19.96 -12.55 -4.97
N GLN A 27 18.68 -12.53 -4.58
CA GLN A 27 18.12 -13.28 -3.44
C GLN A 27 16.58 -13.37 -3.57
N GLY A 28 16.04 -14.59 -3.47
CA GLY A 28 14.65 -15.00 -3.21
C GLY A 28 13.47 -14.12 -3.65
N ALA A 29 12.75 -14.52 -4.70
CA ALA A 29 11.30 -14.30 -4.94
C ALA A 29 10.62 -13.05 -4.32
N ASP A 30 11.25 -11.87 -4.36
CA ASP A 30 10.59 -10.64 -3.96
C ASP A 30 9.51 -10.31 -4.98
N SER A 31 8.26 -10.32 -4.53
CA SER A 31 7.14 -9.89 -5.36
C SER A 31 7.37 -8.43 -5.77
N PRO A 32 7.25 -8.07 -7.06
CA PRO A 32 7.35 -6.67 -7.49
C PRO A 32 6.19 -5.80 -6.97
N LEU A 33 5.18 -6.41 -6.33
CA LEU A 33 4.05 -5.71 -5.72
C LEU A 33 4.33 -5.39 -4.24
N LEU A 34 4.38 -4.11 -3.92
CA LEU A 34 4.71 -3.59 -2.58
C LEU A 34 3.51 -2.84 -2.00
N ILE A 35 3.35 -2.87 -0.67
CA ILE A 35 2.49 -1.90 0.03
C ILE A 35 3.28 -0.60 0.16
N ASN A 36 2.83 0.46 -0.50
CA ASN A 36 3.48 1.76 -0.50
C ASN A 36 3.03 2.62 0.69
N GLU A 37 1.73 2.61 0.99
CA GLU A 37 1.13 3.37 2.08
C GLU A 37 0.01 2.58 2.76
N LEU A 38 -0.22 2.88 4.04
CA LEU A 38 -1.30 2.33 4.86
C LEU A 38 -1.88 3.48 5.70
N MET A 39 -3.19 3.66 5.62
CA MET A 39 -3.98 4.57 6.45
C MET A 39 -5.11 3.77 7.10
N ALA A 40 -4.91 3.38 8.36
CA ALA A 40 -5.84 2.53 9.12
C ALA A 40 -6.72 3.31 10.12
N ALA A 41 -6.59 4.64 10.16
CA ALA A 41 -7.41 5.50 11.01
C ALA A 41 -7.63 6.85 10.32
N ASN A 42 -8.14 6.81 9.10
CA ASN A 42 -8.46 8.02 8.37
C ASN A 42 -9.69 8.67 9.02
N ALA A 43 -9.53 9.77 9.74
CA ALA A 43 -10.67 10.48 10.34
C ALA A 43 -10.84 11.90 9.79
N THR A 44 -9.76 12.48 9.30
CA THR A 44 -9.71 13.92 8.97
C THR A 44 -8.89 14.23 7.72
N THR A 45 -8.15 13.27 7.16
CA THR A 45 -7.09 13.55 6.18
C THR A 45 -7.58 13.50 4.74
N ILE A 46 -7.84 12.30 4.21
CA ILE A 46 -8.18 12.10 2.80
C ILE A 46 -9.60 11.56 2.70
N ARG A 47 -10.44 12.18 1.89
CA ARG A 47 -11.78 11.66 1.62
C ARG A 47 -11.80 10.89 0.31
N ASP A 48 -12.59 9.84 0.26
CA ASP A 48 -12.92 9.17 -0.99
C ASP A 48 -13.92 10.02 -1.83
N PRO A 49 -14.23 9.61 -3.08
CA PRO A 49 -15.19 10.33 -3.93
C PRO A 49 -16.62 10.37 -3.37
N GLN A 50 -16.94 9.55 -2.37
CA GLN A 50 -18.20 9.54 -1.64
C GLN A 50 -18.13 10.41 -0.37
N ASN A 51 -17.04 11.16 -0.20
CA ASN A 51 -16.79 12.08 0.90
C ASN A 51 -16.65 11.37 2.27
N GLN A 52 -16.24 10.09 2.27
CA GLN A 52 -16.01 9.26 3.46
C GLN A 52 -14.52 9.21 3.82
N TYR A 53 -14.23 9.03 5.11
CA TYR A 53 -12.86 8.86 5.61
C TYR A 53 -12.61 7.38 5.91
N ASP A 54 -12.57 6.58 4.85
CA ASP A 54 -12.34 5.16 5.02
C ASP A 54 -10.85 4.86 5.10
N ASP A 55 -10.55 3.74 5.76
CA ASP A 55 -9.21 3.16 5.78
C ASP A 55 -8.82 2.68 4.38
N TRP A 56 -7.54 2.77 4.06
CA TRP A 56 -7.02 2.40 2.76
C TRP A 56 -5.57 1.94 2.81
N ILE A 57 -5.18 1.13 1.83
CA ILE A 57 -3.79 0.80 1.51
C ILE A 57 -3.48 1.21 0.07
N GLU A 58 -2.23 1.58 -0.17
CA GLU A 58 -1.69 1.77 -1.51
C GLU A 58 -0.80 0.61 -1.90
N LEU A 59 -1.04 0.06 -3.09
CA LEU A 59 -0.15 -0.92 -3.70
C LEU A 59 0.64 -0.25 -4.81
N ARG A 60 1.97 -0.46 -4.81
CA ARG A 60 2.88 -0.02 -5.87
C ARG A 60 3.51 -1.22 -6.54
N ASN A 61 3.40 -1.27 -7.87
CA ASN A 61 4.18 -2.17 -8.69
C ASN A 61 5.56 -1.54 -8.95
N ALA A 62 6.61 -2.09 -8.34
CA ALA A 62 7.99 -1.67 -8.54
C ALA A 62 8.66 -2.36 -9.74
N GLY A 63 7.97 -3.30 -10.40
CA GLY A 63 8.43 -3.98 -11.59
C GLY A 63 8.14 -3.20 -12.89
N THR A 64 8.65 -3.73 -13.99
CA THR A 64 8.44 -3.18 -15.35
C THR A 64 7.31 -3.85 -16.10
N GLN A 65 6.72 -4.91 -15.53
CA GLN A 65 5.63 -5.69 -16.13
C GLN A 65 4.36 -5.56 -15.29
N SER A 66 3.20 -5.69 -15.91
CA SER A 66 1.92 -5.77 -15.20
C SER A 66 1.87 -7.03 -14.33
N VAL A 67 1.34 -6.88 -13.11
CA VAL A 67 1.17 -7.96 -12.13
C VAL A 67 -0.32 -8.25 -11.98
N ASN A 68 -0.71 -9.53 -12.09
CA ASN A 68 -2.07 -9.96 -11.80
C ASN A 68 -2.23 -10.12 -10.28
N VAL A 69 -3.20 -9.42 -9.70
CA VAL A 69 -3.52 -9.45 -8.27
C VAL A 69 -4.72 -10.35 -7.94
N GLY A 70 -5.34 -10.96 -8.95
CA GLY A 70 -6.42 -11.92 -8.77
C GLY A 70 -5.94 -13.14 -7.98
N GLY A 71 -6.70 -13.53 -6.97
CA GLY A 71 -6.35 -14.63 -6.07
C GLY A 71 -5.37 -14.25 -4.94
N MET A 72 -4.98 -12.98 -4.84
CA MET A 72 -4.32 -12.44 -3.65
C MET A 72 -5.36 -12.04 -2.59
N TYR A 73 -4.95 -12.04 -1.32
CA TYR A 73 -5.78 -11.70 -0.17
C TYR A 73 -5.03 -10.72 0.74
N LEU A 74 -5.79 -9.90 1.48
CA LEU A 74 -5.28 -9.01 2.51
C LEU A 74 -6.02 -9.25 3.83
#